data_AF-A0A914DJL3-F1
#
_entry.id   AF-A0A914DJL3-F1
#
_cell.length_a   1.000
_cell.length_b   1.000
_cell.length_c   1.000
_cell.angle_alpha   90.00
_cell.angle_beta   90.00
_cell.angle_gamma   90.00
#
_symmetry.space_group_name_H-M   'P 1'
#
loop_
_entity.id
_entity.type
_entity.pdbx_description
1 polymer ?
#
loop_
_entity_poly.entity_id
_entity_poly.type
_entity_poly.pdbx_seq_one_letter_code
_entity_poly.pdbx_strand_id
1 'polypeptide(L)' 'MPTSDYESFTCQCSPGYTGDKCQILAAGCSQKPCKHGTCQATNEDEYYCNCESGYTGINCD' A
#
# COMPACT_ATOMS: atom_id res chain seq x y z
N MET A 1 -24.61 8.38 22.20
CA MET A 1 -24.43 7.28 21.24
C MET A 1 -23.14 7.56 20.49
N PRO A 2 -22.03 6.87 20.75
CA PRO A 2 -20.86 6.99 19.89
C PRO A 2 -21.08 6.04 18.71
N THR A 3 -21.34 6.58 17.53
CA THR A 3 -21.14 5.85 16.27
C THR A 3 -19.64 5.69 16.15
N SER A 4 -19.12 4.57 16.64
CA SER A 4 -17.73 4.18 16.45
C SER A 4 -17.58 3.96 14.95
N ASP A 5 -17.05 5.00 14.31
CA ASP A 5 -16.51 5.01 12.97
C ASP A 5 -15.37 3.98 12.93
N TYR A 6 -15.74 2.71 12.81
CA TYR A 6 -14.84 1.66 12.40
C TYR A 6 -14.94 1.57 10.88
N GLU A 7 -14.71 2.72 10.23
CA GLU A 7 -14.54 2.78 8.79
C GLU A 7 -13.19 2.11 8.50
N SER A 8 -13.27 0.87 8.04
CA SER A 8 -12.16 0.11 7.45
C SER A 8 -11.01 -0.25 8.41
N PHE A 9 -11.08 -1.43 9.04
CA PHE A 9 -9.86 -2.10 9.52
C PHE A 9 -9.12 -2.70 8.33
N THR A 10 -8.54 -1.82 7.51
CA THR A 10 -7.60 -2.25 6.49
C THR A 10 -6.33 -2.65 7.23
N CYS A 11 -6.00 -3.94 7.22
CA CYS A 11 -4.72 -4.40 7.72
C CYS A 11 -3.61 -3.62 7.00
N GLN A 12 -2.79 -2.91 7.77
CA GLN A 12 -1.66 -2.18 7.22
C GLN A 12 -0.56 -3.19 6.87
N CYS A 13 -0.66 -3.75 5.68
CA CYS A 13 0.21 -4.80 5.21
C CYS A 13 1.62 -4.28 4.92
N SER A 14 2.61 -5.16 5.12
CA SER A 14 3.98 -4.86 4.70
C SER A 14 4.03 -4.53 3.21
N PRO A 15 4.99 -3.70 2.78
CA PRO A 15 5.15 -3.35 1.37
C PRO A 15 5.28 -4.62 0.52
N GLY A 16 4.39 -4.81 -0.45
CA GLY A 16 4.35 -6.06 -1.23
C GLY A 16 3.20 -7.00 -0.91
N TYR A 17 2.40 -6.75 0.14
CA TYR A 17 1.37 -7.68 0.59
C TYR A 17 0.00 -7.02 0.68
N THR A 18 -1.05 -7.80 0.44
CA THR A 18 -2.47 -7.41 0.44
C THR A 18 -3.35 -8.56 0.93
N GLY A 19 -4.66 -8.33 0.99
CA GLY A 19 -5.67 -9.23 1.55
C GLY A 19 -5.95 -8.96 3.03
N ASP A 20 -7.06 -9.51 3.55
CA ASP A 20 -7.54 -9.26 4.93
C ASP A 20 -6.50 -9.60 6.02
N LYS A 21 -5.53 -10.44 5.70
CA LYS A 21 -4.45 -10.86 6.62
C LYS A 21 -3.07 -10.60 6.03
N CYS A 22 -2.93 -9.77 4.99
CA CYS A 22 -1.67 -9.55 4.29
C CYS A 22 -1.05 -10.85 3.76
N GLN A 23 -1.90 -11.84 3.43
CA GLN A 23 -1.46 -13.16 3.00
C GLN A 23 -1.21 -13.23 1.49
N ILE A 24 -1.72 -12.26 0.74
CA ILE A 24 -1.59 -12.22 -0.71
C ILE A 24 -0.38 -11.36 -1.04
N LEU A 25 0.54 -11.89 -1.84
CA LEU A 25 1.65 -11.09 -2.35
C LEU A 25 1.15 -10.26 -3.53
N ALA A 26 1.11 -8.95 -3.38
CA ALA A 26 0.69 -8.04 -4.45
C ALA A 26 1.76 -7.99 -5.54
N ALA A 27 1.39 -8.37 -6.75
CA ALA A 27 2.27 -8.38 -7.91
C ALA A 27 2.81 -6.96 -8.19
N GLY A 28 1.97 -5.94 -7.99
CA GLY A 28 2.30 -4.53 -8.16
C GLY A 28 3.51 -4.08 -7.33
N CYS A 29 3.54 -4.41 -6.03
CA CYS A 29 4.66 -4.06 -5.16
C CYS A 29 5.82 -5.07 -5.15
N SER A 30 5.62 -6.28 -5.69
CA SER A 30 6.65 -7.33 -5.74
C SER A 30 7.88 -6.91 -6.54
N GLN A 31 7.70 -6.09 -7.57
CA GLN A 31 8.80 -5.55 -8.39
C GLN A 31 9.49 -4.34 -7.75
N LYS A 32 9.09 -3.92 -6.54
CA LYS A 32 9.57 -2.70 -5.87
C LYS A 32 9.55 -1.48 -6.81
N PRO A 33 8.38 -1.11 -7.35
CA PRO A 33 8.25 -0.01 -8.29
C PRO A 33 8.61 1.34 -7.66
N CYS A 34 8.42 1.52 -6.36
CA CYS A 34 8.72 2.76 -5.66
C CYS A 34 10.23 2.89 -5.40
N LYS A 35 10.87 3.94 -5.92
CA LYS A 35 12.29 4.23 -5.67
C LYS A 35 12.51 4.96 -4.35
N HIS A 36 11.81 6.08 -4.17
CA HIS A 36 11.95 6.95 -2.99
C HIS A 36 10.65 7.04 -2.21
N GLY A 37 10.21 5.90 -1.70
CA GLY A 37 8.94 5.81 -0.98
C GLY A 37 8.61 4.39 -0.54
N THR A 38 7.46 4.27 0.09
CA THR A 38 6.93 2.97 0.54
C THR A 38 5.87 2.50 -0.43
N CYS A 39 6.04 1.31 -1.02
CA CYS A 39 5.01 0.68 -1.84
C CYS A 39 3.89 0.16 -0.95
N GLN A 40 2.66 0.59 -1.18
CA GLN A 40 1.48 0.06 -0.53
C GLN A 40 0.59 -0.60 -1.57
N ALA A 41 0.31 -1.88 -1.35
CA ALA A 41 -0.61 -2.61 -2.20
C ALA A 41 -2.04 -2.31 -1.78
N THR A 42 -2.85 -1.84 -2.72
CA THR A 42 -4.30 -1.69 -2.53
C THR A 42 -5.01 -2.99 -2.86
N ASN A 43 -4.59 -3.66 -3.93
CA ASN A 43 -5.15 -4.93 -4.39
C ASN A 43 -4.04 -5.89 -4.84
N GLU A 44 -4.44 -7.05 -5.37
CA GLU A 44 -3.52 -8.10 -5.85
C GLU A 44 -2.61 -7.60 -6.98
N ASP A 45 -3.16 -6.80 -7.89
CA ASP A 45 -2.44 -6.19 -9.03
C ASP A 45 -2.23 -4.68 -8.87
N GLU A 46 -2.95 -4.04 -7.96
CA GLU A 46 -2.92 -2.59 -7.79
C GLU A 46 -2.05 -2.17 -6.60
N TYR A 47 -1.25 -1.13 -6.82
CA TYR A 47 -0.39 -0.56 -5.81
C TYR A 47 -0.34 0.96 -5.95
N TYR A 48 0.04 1.62 -4.86
CA TYR A 48 0.43 3.01 -4.87
C TYR A 48 1.74 3.19 -4.11
N CYS A 49 2.53 4.19 -4.52
CA CYS A 49 3.74 4.56 -3.81
C CYS A 49 3.47 5.75 -2.89
N ASN A 50 3.75 5.58 -1.61
CA ASN A 50 3.78 6.70 -0.67
C ASN A 50 5.17 7.33 -0.70
N CYS A 51 5.31 8.43 -1.44
CA CYS A 51 6.59 9.09 -1.69
C CYS A 51 7.12 9.84 -0.48
N GLU A 52 8.44 9.80 -0.30
CA GLU A 52 9.11 10.63 0.69
C GLU A 52 9.05 12.11 0.28
N SER A 53 9.13 13.01 1.27
CA SER A 53 9.03 14.45 1.09
C SER A 53 10.05 14.95 0.05
N GLY A 54 9.55 15.44 -1.10
CA GLY A 54 10.37 15.93 -2.21
C GLY A 54 10.34 15.06 -3.47
N TYR A 55 9.81 13.83 -3.38
CA TYR A 55 9.61 12.94 -4.52
C TYR A 55 8.15 12.93 -4.96
N THR A 56 7.94 12.80 -6.27
CA THR A 56 6.60 12.82 -6.87
C THR A 56 6.49 11.79 -7.99
N GLY A 57 5.26 11.51 -8.42
CA GLY A 57 4.99 10.54 -9.48
C GLY A 57 4.66 9.14 -8.96
N ILE A 58 4.23 8.26 -9.87
CA ILE A 58 3.72 6.91 -9.55
C ILE A 58 4.78 6.05 -8.86
N ASN A 59 6.06 6.26 -9.17
CA ASN A 59 7.18 5.47 -8.67
C ASN A 59 8.05 6.23 -7.67
N CYS A 60 7.68 7.47 -7.30
CA CYS A 60 8.54 8.36 -6.50
C CYS A 60 9.96 8.44 -7.08
N ASP A 61 10.04 8.78 -8.37
CA ASP A 61 11.30 9.00 -9.08
C ASP A 61 11.86 10.39 -8.79
#